data_AF-A0A960PU03-F1
#
_entry.id   AF-A0A960PU03-F1
#
_cell.length_a   1.000
_cell.length_b   1.000
_cell.length_c   1.000
_cell.angle_alpha   90.00
_cell.angle_beta   90.00
_cell.angle_gamma   90.00
#
_symmetry.space_group_name_H-M   'P 1'
#
loop_
_entity.id
_entity.type
_entity.pdbx_description
1 polymer ?
#
loop_
_entity_poly.entity_id
_entity_poly.type
_entity_poly.pdbx_seq_one_letter_code
_entity_poly.pdbx_strand_id
1 'polypeptide(L)'
;MTAWYVNRAAGLVAWALLASSLVVGLLLSSKILGRRVRPNWLLDLHRGLSALSVTFVGVHVAGAVADNWVHIGWAEVLVPGASSWRPWAVAWGVVTTYLLIAVEGSSLLRKHLPKVVWRRIHFLSFPLFLTATAHGITAGSDMGTTTGIAVAALVTAGIAGLTAWRVVDEIEKGQAKPKRLAPAGSPF
;
A
#
# COMPACT_ATOMS: atom_id res chain seq x y z
N MET A 1 2.38 28.65 9.38
CA MET A 1 1.05 28.01 9.54
C MET A 1 0.62 27.22 8.31
N THR A 2 0.92 27.66 7.08
CA THR A 2 0.54 26.97 5.83
C THR A 2 1.15 25.57 5.67
N ALA A 3 2.46 25.42 5.96
CA ALA A 3 3.16 24.13 5.85
C ALA A 3 2.50 23.00 6.65
N TRP A 4 1.99 23.32 7.85
CA TRP A 4 1.30 22.37 8.71
C TRP A 4 0.00 21.83 8.10
N TYR A 5 -0.85 22.71 7.54
CA TYR A 5 -2.08 22.27 6.87
C TYR A 5 -1.79 21.45 5.62
N VAL A 6 -0.78 21.86 4.84
CA VAL A 6 -0.32 21.12 3.66
C VAL A 6 0.18 19.74 4.05
N ASN A 7 1.03 19.65 5.08
CA ASN A 7 1.56 18.38 5.60
C ASN A 7 0.43 17.42 6.01
N ARG A 8 -0.55 17.90 6.80
CA ARG A 8 -1.70 17.10 7.25
C ARG A 8 -2.58 16.63 6.09
N ALA A 9 -2.98 17.54 5.22
CA ALA A 9 -3.82 17.21 4.07
C ALA A 9 -3.10 16.23 3.13
N ALA A 10 -1.81 16.45 2.87
CA ALA A 10 -1.02 15.56 2.03
C ALA A 10 -0.89 14.15 2.61
N GLY A 11 -0.72 14.03 3.93
CA GLY A 11 -0.68 12.72 4.60
C GLY A 11 -2.01 11.94 4.47
N LEU A 12 -3.15 12.60 4.67
CA LEU A 12 -4.47 11.98 4.52
C LEU A 12 -4.74 11.55 3.07
N VAL A 13 -4.40 12.41 2.10
CA VAL A 13 -4.56 12.11 0.67
C VAL A 13 -3.63 10.98 0.24
N ALA A 14 -2.36 10.98 0.69
CA ALA A 14 -1.41 9.91 0.44
C ALA A 14 -1.94 8.55 0.93
N TRP A 15 -2.48 8.50 2.15
CA TRP A 15 -3.06 7.29 2.73
C TRP A 15 -4.28 6.80 1.94
N ALA A 16 -5.19 7.71 1.56
CA ALA A 16 -6.38 7.36 0.78
C ALA A 16 -6.03 6.85 -0.64
N LEU A 17 -5.04 7.46 -1.28
CA LEU A 17 -4.52 7.02 -2.59
C LEU A 17 -3.85 5.66 -2.50
N LEU A 18 -3.05 5.42 -1.45
CA LEU A 18 -2.41 4.13 -1.20
C LEU A 18 -3.45 3.02 -0.99
N ALA A 19 -4.46 3.27 -0.14
CA ALA A 19 -5.56 2.33 0.10
C ALA A 19 -6.33 2.03 -1.19
N SER A 20 -6.64 3.07 -1.97
CA SER A 20 -7.32 2.93 -3.26
C SER A 20 -6.48 2.12 -4.25
N SER A 21 -5.17 2.35 -4.31
CA SER A 21 -4.26 1.57 -5.16
C SER A 21 -4.25 0.09 -4.80
N LEU A 22 -4.26 -0.24 -3.50
CA LEU A 22 -4.38 -1.63 -3.00
C LEU A 22 -5.70 -2.28 -3.42
N VAL A 23 -6.83 -1.57 -3.25
CA VAL A 23 -8.15 -2.07 -3.67
C VAL A 23 -8.17 -2.34 -5.17
N VAL A 24 -7.72 -1.40 -5.99
CA VAL A 24 -7.67 -1.57 -7.46
C VAL A 24 -6.71 -2.71 -7.84
N GLY A 25 -5.57 -2.85 -7.17
CA GLY A 25 -4.63 -3.95 -7.38
C GLY A 25 -5.25 -5.32 -7.06
N LEU A 26 -6.00 -5.43 -5.97
CA LEU A 26 -6.76 -6.63 -5.61
C LEU A 26 -7.82 -6.96 -6.66
N LEU A 27 -8.60 -5.98 -7.10
CA LEU A 27 -9.61 -6.12 -8.15
C LEU A 27 -9.01 -6.57 -9.49
N LEU A 28 -7.84 -6.02 -9.85
CA LEU A 28 -7.10 -6.43 -11.05
C LEU A 28 -6.63 -7.89 -10.95
N SER A 29 -6.17 -8.31 -9.77
CA SER A 29 -5.63 -9.67 -9.55
C SER A 29 -6.72 -10.74 -9.47
N SER A 30 -7.92 -10.40 -9.00
CA SER A 30 -9.01 -11.34 -8.77
C SER A 30 -9.91 -11.56 -9.97
N LYS A 31 -9.94 -10.59 -10.90
CA LYS A 31 -10.87 -10.58 -12.04
C LYS A 31 -12.35 -10.64 -11.63
N ILE A 32 -12.69 -10.22 -10.41
CA ILE A 32 -14.08 -10.22 -9.88
C ILE A 32 -15.02 -9.39 -10.76
N LEU A 33 -14.49 -8.33 -11.39
CA LEU A 33 -15.24 -7.44 -12.27
C LEU A 33 -15.52 -8.06 -13.65
N GLY A 34 -14.97 -9.25 -13.95
CA GLY A 34 -15.20 -9.99 -15.19
C GLY A 34 -14.98 -9.12 -16.44
N ARG A 35 -15.98 -9.10 -17.33
CA ARG A 35 -15.99 -8.26 -18.54
C ARG A 35 -16.51 -6.84 -18.33
N ARG A 36 -17.00 -6.48 -17.13
CA ARG A 36 -17.59 -5.16 -16.86
C ARG A 36 -16.55 -4.04 -16.94
N VAL A 37 -15.29 -4.34 -16.59
CA VAL A 37 -14.20 -3.37 -16.62
C VAL A 37 -13.01 -3.95 -17.37
N ARG A 38 -12.41 -3.15 -18.26
CA ARG A 38 -11.22 -3.56 -19.02
C ARG A 38 -10.00 -3.64 -18.09
N PRO A 39 -9.25 -4.76 -18.07
CA PRO A 39 -8.07 -4.91 -17.22
C PRO A 39 -7.00 -3.82 -17.42
N ASN A 40 -6.85 -3.33 -18.64
CA ASN A 40 -5.88 -2.26 -18.94
C ASN A 40 -6.24 -0.95 -18.23
N TRP A 41 -7.53 -0.61 -18.16
CA TRP A 41 -7.98 0.59 -17.45
C TRP A 41 -7.73 0.49 -15.95
N LEU A 42 -7.97 -0.69 -15.33
CA LEU A 42 -7.65 -0.91 -13.92
C LEU A 42 -6.14 -0.84 -13.66
N LEU A 43 -5.33 -1.36 -14.59
CA LEU A 43 -3.88 -1.26 -14.50
C LEU A 43 -3.39 0.19 -14.57
N ASP A 44 -3.95 0.98 -15.50
CA ASP A 44 -3.61 2.40 -15.63
C ASP A 44 -4.06 3.20 -14.41
N LEU A 45 -5.26 2.92 -13.88
CA LEU A 45 -5.75 3.50 -12.64
C LEU A 45 -4.84 3.15 -11.45
N HIS A 46 -4.47 1.87 -11.29
CA HIS A 46 -3.56 1.43 -10.23
C HIS A 46 -2.22 2.18 -10.30
N ARG A 47 -1.64 2.31 -11.50
CA ARG A 47 -0.39 3.06 -11.71
C ARG A 47 -0.54 4.55 -11.38
N GLY A 48 -1.64 5.17 -11.83
CA GLY A 48 -1.93 6.58 -11.54
C GLY A 48 -2.09 6.84 -10.04
N LEU A 49 -2.84 5.98 -9.35
CA LEU A 49 -3.03 6.06 -7.89
C LEU A 49 -1.71 5.86 -7.13
N SER A 50 -0.87 4.89 -7.54
CA SER A 50 0.45 4.68 -6.93
C SER A 50 1.38 5.88 -7.15
N ALA A 51 1.44 6.43 -8.36
CA ALA A 51 2.26 7.60 -8.67
C ALA A 51 1.81 8.84 -7.87
N LEU A 52 0.50 9.06 -7.76
CA LEU A 52 -0.05 10.14 -6.93
C LEU A 52 0.25 9.90 -5.45
N SER A 53 0.16 8.67 -4.95
CA SER A 53 0.51 8.34 -3.56
C SER A 53 1.95 8.73 -3.25
N VAL A 54 2.91 8.36 -4.11
CA VAL A 54 4.33 8.75 -3.98
C VAL A 54 4.50 10.27 -4.01
N THR A 55 3.79 10.96 -4.91
CA THR A 55 3.83 12.42 -5.01
C THR A 55 3.36 13.08 -3.71
N PHE A 56 2.22 12.64 -3.17
CA PHE A 56 1.67 13.19 -1.93
C PHE A 56 2.48 12.80 -0.69
N VAL A 57 3.14 11.64 -0.66
CA VAL A 57 4.13 11.32 0.37
C VAL A 57 5.32 12.29 0.30
N GLY A 58 5.80 12.62 -0.90
CA GLY A 58 6.84 13.64 -1.08
C GLY A 58 6.42 15.01 -0.54
N VAL A 59 5.20 15.45 -0.84
CA VAL A 59 4.63 16.71 -0.31
C VAL A 59 4.47 16.66 1.21
N HIS A 60 4.04 15.52 1.76
CA HIS A 60 3.90 15.30 3.20
C HIS A 60 5.27 15.41 3.90
N VAL A 61 6.28 14.68 3.46
CA VAL A 61 7.63 14.73 4.04
C VAL A 61 8.25 16.13 3.90
N ALA A 62 8.14 16.76 2.73
CA ALA A 62 8.64 18.12 2.54
C ALA A 62 7.91 19.13 3.44
N GLY A 63 6.59 18.98 3.61
CA GLY A 63 5.78 19.79 4.52
C GLY A 63 6.17 19.58 5.98
N ALA A 64 6.50 18.35 6.39
CA ALA A 64 6.97 18.03 7.73
C ALA A 64 8.34 18.67 8.04
N VAL A 65 9.27 18.65 7.08
CA VAL A 65 10.59 19.28 7.23
C VAL A 65 10.50 20.82 7.22
N ALA A 66 9.56 21.38 6.45
CA ALA A 66 9.33 22.83 6.37
C ALA A 66 8.45 23.38 7.51
N ASP A 67 7.86 22.52 8.34
CA ASP A 67 6.99 22.93 9.43
C ASP A 67 7.78 23.48 10.61
N ASN A 68 7.19 24.45 11.31
CA ASN A 68 7.81 25.10 12.48
C ASN A 68 7.20 24.65 13.81
N TRP A 69 6.15 23.81 13.80
CA TRP A 69 5.53 23.30 15.03
C TRP A 69 6.28 22.09 15.59
N VAL A 70 6.66 21.16 14.71
CA VAL A 70 7.46 19.99 15.07
C VAL A 70 8.72 20.03 14.22
N HIS A 71 9.88 20.20 14.86
CA HIS A 71 11.15 20.25 14.15
C HIS A 71 11.54 18.83 13.74
N ILE A 72 11.28 18.49 12.48
CA ILE A 72 11.69 17.22 11.86
C ILE A 72 12.83 17.53 10.88
N GLY A 73 14.03 17.08 11.19
CA GLY A 73 15.17 17.15 10.29
C GLY A 73 15.27 15.95 9.36
N TRP A 74 16.29 15.94 8.51
CA TRP A 74 16.55 14.84 7.58
C TRP A 74 16.94 13.54 8.28
N ALA A 75 17.56 13.63 9.47
CA ALA A 75 17.90 12.45 10.26
C ALA A 75 16.63 11.71 10.72
N GLU A 76 15.61 12.44 11.15
CA GLU A 76 14.34 11.91 11.62
C GLU A 76 13.50 11.29 10.50
N VAL A 77 13.68 11.76 9.26
CA VAL A 77 13.03 11.20 8.06
C VAL A 77 13.68 9.89 7.61
N LEU A 78 14.97 9.70 7.92
CA LEU A 78 15.76 8.55 7.43
C LEU A 78 16.04 7.51 8.53
N VAL A 79 16.08 7.88 9.80
CA VAL A 79 16.49 6.99 10.88
C VAL A 79 15.30 6.73 11.80
N PRO A 80 14.76 5.49 11.84
CA PRO A 80 13.69 5.13 12.77
C PRO A 80 14.12 5.40 14.21
N GLY A 81 13.28 6.13 14.96
CA GLY A 81 13.53 6.44 16.38
C GLY A 81 14.45 7.65 16.64
N ALA A 82 14.93 8.34 15.61
CA ALA A 82 15.75 9.55 15.79
C ALA A 82 14.95 10.77 16.28
N SER A 83 13.63 10.80 16.06
CA SER A 83 12.78 11.92 16.48
C SER A 83 12.58 11.96 18.00
N SER A 84 12.83 13.11 18.62
CA SER A 84 12.47 13.37 20.02
C SER A 84 10.96 13.51 20.21
N TRP A 85 10.22 13.84 19.14
CA TRP A 85 8.77 13.91 19.13
C TRP A 85 8.15 12.58 18.67
N ARG A 86 7.41 11.91 19.55
CA ARG A 86 6.71 10.64 19.29
C ARG A 86 7.56 9.65 18.47
N PRO A 87 8.73 9.21 18.98
CA PRO A 87 9.74 8.45 18.22
C PRO A 87 9.18 7.25 17.47
N TRP A 88 8.30 6.47 18.13
CA TRP A 88 7.69 5.30 17.51
C TRP A 88 6.66 5.64 16.43
N ALA A 89 5.92 6.74 16.58
CA ALA A 89 4.98 7.20 15.57
C ALA A 89 5.74 7.63 14.30
N VAL A 90 6.84 8.36 14.45
CA VAL A 90 7.71 8.76 13.33
C VAL A 90 8.40 7.56 12.71
N ALA A 91 8.88 6.60 13.52
CA ALA A 91 9.50 5.37 13.03
C ALA A 91 8.59 4.58 12.06
N TRP A 92 7.28 4.50 12.33
CA TRP A 92 6.33 3.91 11.38
C TRP A 92 6.31 4.64 10.03
N GLY A 93 6.44 5.97 10.03
CA GLY A 93 6.53 6.79 8.83
C GLY A 93 7.81 6.50 8.03
N VAL A 94 8.95 6.40 8.72
CA VAL A 94 10.24 6.05 8.08
C VAL A 94 10.17 4.67 7.42
N VAL A 95 9.67 3.66 8.14
CA VAL A 95 9.47 2.31 7.60
C VAL A 95 8.51 2.33 6.40
N THR A 96 7.43 3.11 6.49
CA THR A 96 6.47 3.30 5.38
C THR A 96 7.17 3.86 4.14
N THR A 97 8.00 4.90 4.30
CA THR A 97 8.76 5.49 3.18
C THR A 97 9.69 4.46 2.53
N TYR A 98 10.40 3.65 3.31
CA TYR A 98 11.26 2.60 2.76
C TYR A 98 10.49 1.49 2.03
N LEU A 99 9.37 1.05 2.59
CA LEU A 99 8.50 0.08 1.93
C LEU A 99 7.92 0.65 0.63
N LEU A 100 7.56 1.93 0.61
CA LEU A 100 7.05 2.61 -0.58
C LEU A 100 8.10 2.65 -1.68
N ILE A 101 9.33 3.05 -1.34
CA ILE A 101 10.47 3.07 -2.26
C ILE A 101 10.74 1.67 -2.81
N ALA A 102 10.72 0.64 -1.97
CA ALA A 102 10.95 -0.74 -2.41
C ALA A 102 9.85 -1.23 -3.36
N VAL A 103 8.58 -1.01 -3.02
CA VAL A 103 7.42 -1.45 -3.83
C VAL A 103 7.35 -0.69 -5.14
N GLU A 104 7.47 0.64 -5.11
CA GLU A 104 7.38 1.48 -6.32
C GLU A 104 8.62 1.30 -7.19
N GLY A 105 9.82 1.37 -6.60
CA GLY A 105 11.08 1.20 -7.33
C GLY A 105 11.17 -0.15 -8.03
N SER A 106 10.79 -1.24 -7.35
CA SER A 106 10.72 -2.56 -7.99
C SER A 106 9.66 -2.64 -9.08
N SER A 107 8.56 -1.90 -8.96
CA SER A 107 7.48 -1.87 -9.96
C SER A 107 7.85 -1.07 -11.22
N LEU A 108 8.59 0.04 -11.06
CA LEU A 108 9.21 0.78 -12.17
C LEU A 108 10.27 -0.06 -12.89
N LEU A 109 11.07 -0.81 -12.12
CA LEU A 109 12.10 -1.71 -12.63
C LEU A 109 11.58 -3.10 -13.02
N ARG A 110 10.26 -3.31 -13.05
CA ARG A 110 9.65 -4.63 -13.27
C ARG A 110 10.15 -5.35 -14.54
N LYS A 111 10.51 -4.60 -15.59
CA LYS A 111 11.04 -5.17 -16.85
C LYS A 111 12.42 -5.83 -16.67
N HIS A 112 13.18 -5.42 -15.65
CA HIS A 112 14.54 -5.89 -15.36
C HIS A 112 14.59 -6.92 -14.21
N LEU A 113 13.44 -7.24 -13.60
CA LEU A 113 13.38 -8.13 -12.43
C LEU A 113 12.71 -9.47 -12.80
N PRO A 114 13.20 -10.59 -12.25
CA PRO A 114 12.47 -11.85 -12.31
C PRO A 114 11.07 -11.69 -11.72
N LYS A 115 10.06 -12.24 -12.40
CA LYS A 115 8.64 -12.12 -11.99
C LYS A 115 8.39 -12.53 -10.54
N VAL A 116 9.11 -13.54 -10.04
CA VAL A 116 8.99 -14.02 -8.66
C VAL A 116 9.53 -12.99 -7.66
N VAL A 117 10.69 -12.38 -7.95
CA VAL A 117 11.31 -11.35 -7.10
C VAL A 117 10.41 -10.13 -7.04
N TRP A 118 10.01 -9.60 -8.19
CA TRP A 118 9.09 -8.46 -8.26
C TRP A 118 7.81 -8.74 -7.47
N ARG A 119 7.21 -9.93 -7.63
CA ARG A 119 5.99 -10.30 -6.91
C ARG A 119 6.20 -10.33 -5.40
N ARG A 120 7.31 -10.90 -4.90
CA ARG A 120 7.63 -10.94 -3.47
C ARG A 120 7.77 -9.53 -2.89
N ILE A 121 8.48 -8.64 -3.58
CA ILE A 121 8.62 -7.24 -3.16
C ILE A 121 7.27 -6.53 -3.23
N HIS A 122 6.50 -6.72 -4.29
CA HIS A 122 5.20 -6.08 -4.46
C HIS A 122 4.19 -6.50 -3.37
N PHE A 123 4.30 -7.70 -2.80
CA PHE A 123 3.52 -8.11 -1.62
C PHE A 123 3.83 -7.29 -0.35
N LEU A 124 4.96 -6.57 -0.30
CA LEU A 124 5.24 -5.62 0.77
C LEU A 124 4.28 -4.42 0.77
N SER A 125 3.44 -4.25 -0.27
CA SER A 125 2.35 -3.26 -0.30
C SER A 125 1.35 -3.43 0.87
N PHE A 126 1.15 -4.65 1.37
CA PHE A 126 0.29 -4.87 2.55
C PHE A 126 0.93 -4.33 3.84
N PRO A 127 2.16 -4.75 4.23
CA PRO A 127 2.91 -4.10 5.30
C PRO A 127 3.01 -2.58 5.15
N LEU A 128 3.27 -2.09 3.93
CA LEU A 128 3.35 -0.66 3.63
C LEU A 128 2.08 0.09 4.07
N PHE A 129 0.91 -0.43 3.72
CA PHE A 129 -0.37 0.18 4.12
C PHE A 129 -0.62 0.08 5.63
N LEU A 130 -0.24 -1.03 6.26
CA LEU A 130 -0.39 -1.18 7.71
C LEU A 130 0.50 -0.21 8.48
N THR A 131 1.77 -0.05 8.07
CA THR A 131 2.68 0.91 8.71
C THR A 131 2.26 2.35 8.43
N ALA A 132 1.74 2.66 7.24
CA ALA A 132 1.18 3.97 6.93
C ALA A 132 -0.02 4.30 7.82
N THR A 133 -0.89 3.31 8.04
CA THR A 133 -2.07 3.44 8.91
C THR A 133 -1.65 3.61 10.37
N ALA A 134 -0.69 2.83 10.85
CA ALA A 134 -0.14 2.96 12.20
C ALA A 134 0.52 4.33 12.41
N HIS A 135 1.31 4.81 11.44
CA HIS A 135 1.87 6.16 11.45
C HIS A 135 0.77 7.22 11.52
N GLY A 136 -0.23 7.14 10.63
CA GLY A 136 -1.35 8.08 10.58
C GLY A 136 -2.10 8.18 11.91
N ILE A 137 -2.47 7.04 12.51
CA ILE A 137 -3.20 7.00 13.80
C ILE A 137 -2.34 7.50 14.96
N THR A 138 -1.06 7.15 15.01
CA THR A 138 -0.19 7.45 16.15
C THR A 138 0.46 8.84 16.09
N ALA A 139 0.64 9.40 14.89
CA ALA A 139 1.22 10.74 14.68
C ALA A 139 0.16 11.80 14.35
N GLY A 140 -0.87 11.44 13.59
CA GLY A 140 -1.85 12.37 13.03
C GLY A 140 -2.99 12.70 13.97
N SER A 141 -3.27 13.98 14.16
CA SER A 141 -4.40 14.44 14.98
C SER A 141 -5.77 14.20 14.33
N ASP A 142 -5.86 14.07 13.00
CA ASP A 142 -7.12 13.74 12.31
C ASP A 142 -7.44 12.25 12.45
N MET A 143 -6.47 11.38 12.13
CA MET A 143 -6.66 9.93 12.18
C MET A 143 -6.67 9.36 13.59
N GLY A 144 -6.12 10.06 14.58
CA GLY A 144 -6.18 9.67 15.99
C GLY A 144 -7.54 9.92 16.68
N THR A 145 -8.50 10.56 16.00
CA THR A 145 -9.87 10.73 16.51
C THR A 145 -10.67 9.42 16.39
N THR A 146 -11.75 9.28 17.15
CA THR A 146 -12.67 8.12 17.04
C THR A 146 -13.15 7.92 15.60
N THR A 147 -13.52 9.01 14.91
CA THR A 147 -13.94 8.96 13.50
C THR A 147 -12.80 8.53 12.59
N GLY A 148 -11.60 9.09 12.77
CA GLY A 148 -10.42 8.73 11.99
C GLY A 148 -10.04 7.25 12.12
N ILE A 149 -10.02 6.74 13.35
CA ILE A 149 -9.77 5.33 13.64
C ILE A 149 -10.86 4.43 13.05
N ALA A 150 -12.14 4.81 13.18
CA ALA A 150 -13.25 4.05 12.59
C ALA A 150 -13.13 3.95 11.06
N VAL A 151 -12.81 5.06 10.38
CA VAL A 151 -12.57 5.05 8.93
C VAL A 151 -11.38 4.17 8.57
N ALA A 152 -10.27 4.29 9.29
CA ALA A 152 -9.08 3.45 9.07
C ALA A 152 -9.38 1.96 9.26
N ALA A 153 -10.15 1.61 10.30
CA ALA A 153 -10.58 0.25 10.58
C ALA A 153 -11.50 -0.30 9.48
N LEU A 154 -12.47 0.48 9.02
CA LEU A 154 -13.38 0.09 7.93
C LEU A 154 -12.62 -0.17 6.62
N VAL A 155 -11.70 0.73 6.25
CA VAL A 155 -10.87 0.56 5.03
C VAL A 155 -9.97 -0.66 5.15
N THR A 156 -9.32 -0.84 6.31
CA THR A 156 -8.47 -2.00 6.58
C THR A 156 -9.27 -3.31 6.53
N ALA A 157 -10.46 -3.34 7.12
CA ALA A 157 -11.36 -4.49 7.07
C ALA A 157 -11.82 -4.80 5.64
N GLY A 158 -12.11 -3.77 4.83
CA GLY A 158 -12.44 -3.94 3.42
C GLY A 158 -11.31 -4.58 2.61
N ILE A 159 -10.08 -4.10 2.79
CA ILE A 159 -8.88 -4.68 2.14
C ILE A 159 -8.66 -6.12 2.61
N ALA A 160 -8.78 -6.39 3.92
CA ALA A 160 -8.65 -7.73 4.48
C ALA A 160 -9.72 -8.68 3.93
N GLY A 161 -10.98 -8.25 3.85
CA GLY A 161 -12.09 -9.02 3.28
C GLY A 161 -11.88 -9.34 1.80
N LEU A 162 -11.47 -8.37 0.99
CA LEU A 162 -11.11 -8.59 -0.42
C LEU A 162 -9.94 -9.56 -0.58
N THR A 163 -8.95 -9.48 0.31
CA THR A 163 -7.79 -10.38 0.32
C THR A 163 -8.20 -11.80 0.70
N ALA A 164 -9.01 -11.98 1.73
CA ALA A 164 -9.52 -13.27 2.15
C ALA A 164 -10.35 -13.92 1.04
N TRP A 165 -11.27 -13.17 0.44
CA TRP A 165 -12.07 -13.64 -0.68
C TRP A 165 -11.19 -14.07 -1.87
N ARG A 166 -10.17 -13.28 -2.21
CA ARG A 166 -9.19 -13.62 -3.27
C ARG A 166 -8.50 -14.96 -3.02
N VAL A 167 -8.07 -15.21 -1.78
CA VAL A 167 -7.38 -16.43 -1.39
C VAL A 167 -8.30 -17.64 -1.49
N VAL A 168 -9.54 -17.52 -1.00
CA VAL A 168 -10.55 -18.58 -1.09
C VAL A 168 -10.84 -18.93 -2.55
N ASP A 169 -11.07 -17.93 -3.40
CA ASP A 169 -11.36 -18.11 -4.83
C ASP A 169 -10.20 -18.83 -5.59
N GLU A 170 -8.94 -18.59 -5.24
CA GLU A 170 -7.82 -19.35 -5.83
C GLU A 170 -7.76 -20.80 -5.34
N ILE A 171 -8.06 -21.05 -4.07
CA ILE A 171 -8.08 -22.40 -3.50
C ILE A 171 -9.18 -23.23 -4.18
N GLU A 172 -10.38 -22.68 -4.31
CA GLU A 172 -11.52 -23.34 -4.98
C GLU A 172 -11.20 -23.65 -6.46
N LYS A 173 -10.63 -22.69 -7.20
CA LYS A 173 -10.19 -22.90 -8.59
C LYS A 173 -9.10 -23.97 -8.71
N GLY A 174 -8.20 -24.05 -7.72
CA GLY A 174 -7.16 -25.07 -7.65
C GLY A 174 -7.73 -26.47 -7.45
N GLN A 175 -8.74 -26.61 -6.58
CA GLN A 175 -9.43 -27.88 -6.31
C GLN A 175 -10.31 -28.34 -7.48
N ALA A 176 -10.96 -27.40 -8.18
CA ALA A 176 -11.84 -27.70 -9.31
C ALA A 176 -11.10 -28.17 -10.58
N LYS A 177 -9.77 -28.00 -10.67
CA LYS A 177 -8.99 -28.40 -11.84
C LYS A 177 -8.73 -29.91 -11.79
N PRO A 178 -9.32 -30.74 -12.69
CA PRO A 178 -9.15 -32.18 -12.62
C PRO A 178 -7.67 -32.52 -12.72
N LYS A 179 -7.20 -33.36 -11.79
CA LYS A 179 -5.85 -33.93 -11.81
C LYS A 179 -5.72 -34.62 -13.17
N ARG A 180 -4.90 -34.06 -14.07
CA ARG A 180 -4.67 -34.63 -15.41
C ARG A 180 -4.25 -36.08 -15.17
N LEU A 181 -5.15 -37.03 -15.41
CA LEU A 181 -4.84 -38.45 -15.32
C LEU A 181 -3.65 -38.65 -16.25
N ALA A 182 -2.54 -39.18 -15.72
CA ALA A 182 -1.42 -39.58 -16.55
C ALA A 182 -1.99 -40.46 -17.68
N PRO A 183 -1.57 -40.26 -18.94
CA PRO A 183 -1.98 -41.17 -20.00
C PRO A 183 -1.66 -42.58 -19.51
N ALA A 184 -2.70 -43.42 -19.38
CA ALA A 184 -2.53 -44.81 -19.04
C ALA A 184 -1.48 -45.36 -20.02
N GLY A 185 -0.36 -45.86 -19.48
CA GLY A 185 0.71 -46.42 -20.28
C GLY A 185 0.09 -47.41 -21.26
N SER A 186 0.34 -47.20 -22.55
CA SER A 186 -0.04 -48.16 -23.58
C SER A 186 0.71 -49.46 -23.30
N PRO A 187 0.02 -50.61 -23.18
CA PRO A 187 0.69 -51.89 -23.07
C PRO A 187 1.14 -52.31 -24.47
N PHE A 188 2.36 -51.94 -24.85
CA PHE A 188 3.13 -52.59 -25.92
C PHE A 188 4.60 -52.60 -25.55
#